data_AF-A0A7S2HLN1-F1
#
_entry.id   AF-A0A7S2HLN1-F1
#
_cell.length_a   1.000
_cell.length_b   1.000
_cell.length_c   1.000
_cell.angle_alpha   90.00
_cell.angle_beta   90.00
_cell.angle_gamma   90.00
#
_symmetry.space_group_name_H-M   'P 1'
#
loop_
_entity.id
_entity.type
_entity.pdbx_description
1 polymer ?
#
loop_
_entity_poly.entity_id
_entity_poly.type
_entity_poly.pdbx_seq_one_letter_code
_entity_poly.pdbx_strand_id
1 'polypeptide(L)'
;MQSSQETKIIPYTANQAEAARDAVAKSLYSKVFSWLVTRLNEELTTHKEEGYVPGSYIGILDIYGFEIMTKNTLDQLCINFANEMLQQQFVEVVLISEKNRYEAEGVNWIGVR
;
A
#
# COMPACT_ATOMS: atom_id res chain seq x y z
N MET A 1 21.89 45.20 3.50
CA MET A 1 20.86 44.99 2.46
C MET A 1 20.15 43.67 2.74
N GLN A 2 19.14 43.68 3.61
CA GLN A 2 18.23 42.55 3.78
C GLN A 2 16.98 42.88 2.97
N SER A 3 16.68 42.03 1.99
CA SER A 3 15.49 42.15 1.16
C SER A 3 14.25 41.86 2.00
N SER A 4 13.35 42.85 2.13
CA SER A 4 12.03 42.66 2.72
C SER A 4 11.25 41.65 1.89
N GLN A 5 10.78 40.55 2.51
CA GLN A 5 9.92 39.58 1.84
C GLN A 5 8.55 40.23 1.57
N GLU A 6 8.34 40.72 0.35
CA GLU A 6 7.02 41.17 -0.10
C GLU A 6 6.08 39.96 -0.25
N THR A 7 4.94 40.01 0.44
CA THR A 7 3.88 38.99 0.30
C THR A 7 2.91 39.43 -0.81
N LYS A 8 2.77 38.60 -1.84
CA LYS A 8 1.82 38.83 -2.93
C LYS A 8 0.60 37.91 -2.79
N ILE A 9 -0.59 38.49 -2.72
CA ILE A 9 -1.85 37.74 -2.70
C ILE A 9 -2.26 37.46 -4.15
N ILE A 10 -2.46 36.19 -4.49
CA ILE A 10 -2.95 35.76 -5.81
C ILE A 10 -4.30 35.08 -5.60
N PRO A 11 -5.41 35.66 -6.09
CA PRO A 11 -6.74 35.06 -5.93
C PRO A 11 -6.86 33.80 -6.79
N TYR A 12 -7.54 32.79 -6.25
CA TYR A 12 -7.87 31.59 -7.02
C TYR A 12 -9.08 31.80 -7.92
N THR A 13 -9.04 31.15 -9.09
CA THR A 13 -10.26 30.88 -9.87
C THR A 13 -11.16 29.90 -9.12
N ALA A 14 -12.45 29.82 -9.48
CA ALA A 14 -13.39 28.89 -8.85
C ALA A 14 -12.88 27.43 -8.87
N ASN A 15 -12.37 26.95 -10.01
CA ASN A 15 -11.83 25.60 -10.15
C ASN A 15 -10.58 25.36 -9.27
N GLN A 16 -9.71 26.37 -9.14
CA GLN A 16 -8.54 26.28 -8.27
C GLN A 16 -8.93 26.26 -6.79
N ALA A 17 -9.92 27.07 -6.40
CA ALA A 17 -10.44 27.07 -5.04
C ALA A 17 -11.10 25.73 -4.68
N GLU A 18 -11.85 25.13 -5.60
CA GLU A 18 -12.43 23.80 -5.45
C GLU A 18 -11.35 22.71 -5.32
N ALA A 19 -10.37 22.69 -6.22
CA ALA A 19 -9.26 21.74 -6.14
C ALA A 19 -8.46 21.89 -4.84
N ALA A 20 -8.23 23.12 -4.38
CA ALA A 20 -7.55 23.40 -3.11
C ALA A 20 -8.37 22.91 -1.90
N ARG A 21 -9.69 23.15 -1.88
CA ARG A 21 -10.60 22.63 -0.84
C ARG A 21 -10.52 21.11 -0.78
N ASP A 22 -10.64 20.44 -1.93
CA ASP A 22 -10.63 18.97 -1.99
C ASP A 22 -9.26 18.40 -1.58
N ALA A 23 -8.16 19.07 -1.95
CA ALA A 23 -6.81 18.71 -1.50
C ALA A 23 -6.66 18.83 0.02
N VAL A 24 -7.18 19.90 0.62
CA VAL A 24 -7.17 20.07 2.08
C VAL A 24 -8.00 18.98 2.76
N ALA A 25 -9.19 18.65 2.23
CA ALA A 25 -10.02 17.59 2.77
C ALA A 25 -9.32 16.22 2.72
N LYS A 26 -8.71 15.87 1.58
CA LYS A 26 -7.91 14.64 1.41
C LYS A 26 -6.72 14.61 2.37
N SER A 27 -6.02 15.73 2.54
CA SER A 27 -4.88 15.83 3.46
C SER A 27 -5.31 15.67 4.93
N LEU A 28 -6.43 16.27 5.32
CA LEU A 28 -6.98 16.12 6.67
C LEU A 28 -7.36 14.67 6.95
N TYR A 29 -8.10 14.03 6.04
CA TYR A 29 -8.47 12.63 6.17
C TYR A 29 -7.24 11.73 6.29
N SER A 30 -6.24 11.92 5.41
CA SER A 30 -4.98 11.17 5.44
C SER A 30 -4.27 11.31 6.79
N LYS A 31 -4.17 12.52 7.35
CA LYS A 31 -3.55 12.75 8.67
C LYS A 31 -4.32 12.08 9.82
N VAL A 32 -5.65 12.16 9.80
CA VAL A 32 -6.49 11.52 10.82
C VAL A 32 -6.38 10.00 10.74
N PHE A 33 -6.40 9.44 9.53
CA PHE A 33 -6.25 8.00 9.31
C PHE A 33 -4.88 7.51 9.81
N SER A 34 -3.79 8.19 9.45
CA SER A 34 -2.45 7.86 9.93
C SER A 34 -2.34 7.96 11.46
N TRP A 35 -2.93 9.01 12.07
CA TRP A 35 -2.97 9.14 13.52
C TRP A 35 -3.72 7.98 14.18
N LEU A 36 -4.86 7.58 13.63
CA LEU A 36 -5.65 6.45 14.13
C LEU A 36 -4.86 5.13 14.07
N VAL A 37 -4.21 4.84 12.94
CA VAL A 37 -3.36 3.65 12.78
C VAL A 37 -2.25 3.64 13.82
N THR A 38 -1.58 4.77 14.02
CA THR A 38 -0.53 4.89 15.05
C THR A 38 -1.07 4.62 16.45
N ARG A 39 -2.21 5.23 16.82
CA ARG A 39 -2.85 5.00 18.13
C ARG A 39 -3.25 3.53 18.33
N LEU A 40 -3.86 2.91 17.33
CA LEU A 40 -4.23 1.49 17.41
C LEU A 40 -2.99 0.59 17.58
N ASN A 41 -1.92 0.85 16.84
CA ASN A 41 -0.68 0.09 16.98
C ASN A 41 -0.05 0.25 18.37
N GLU A 42 -0.04 1.46 18.93
CA GLU A 42 0.47 1.70 20.28
C GLU A 42 -0.31 0.93 21.35
N GLU A 43 -1.65 0.92 21.25
CA GLU A 43 -2.51 0.17 22.18
C GLU A 43 -2.33 -1.35 22.04
N LEU A 44 -2.24 -1.87 20.81
CA LEU A 44 -2.12 -3.31 20.53
C LEU A 44 -0.73 -3.89 20.82
N THR A 45 0.33 -3.06 20.83
CA THR A 45 1.72 -3.51 21.05
C THR A 45 2.06 -3.70 22.53
N THR A 46 1.11 -3.52 23.44
CA THR A 46 1.34 -3.52 24.91
C THR A 46 1.63 -4.90 25.53
N HIS A 47 1.60 -5.99 24.76
CA HIS A 47 1.91 -7.34 25.24
C HIS A 47 3.24 -7.85 24.67
N LYS A 48 4.36 -7.34 25.18
CA LYS A 48 5.64 -8.06 25.07
C LYS A 48 5.58 -9.25 26.03
N GLU A 49 4.93 -10.32 25.61
CA GLU A 49 4.98 -11.59 26.33
C GLU A 49 6.44 -12.02 26.51
N GLU A 50 6.76 -12.59 27.68
CA GLU A 50 8.05 -13.20 27.94
C GLU A 50 8.31 -14.29 26.88
N GLY A 51 9.26 -14.03 25.96
CA GLY A 51 9.55 -14.91 24.82
C GLY A 51 9.45 -14.25 23.45
N TYR A 52 9.06 -12.97 23.35
CA TYR A 52 9.09 -12.24 22.07
C TYR A 52 10.48 -12.26 21.43
N VAL A 53 10.58 -12.90 20.26
CA VAL A 53 11.76 -12.85 19.39
C VAL A 53 11.55 -11.72 18.37
N PRO A 54 12.35 -10.64 18.43
CA PRO A 54 12.27 -9.57 17.44
C PRO A 54 12.39 -10.10 16.02
N GLY A 55 11.40 -9.80 15.17
CA GLY A 55 11.40 -10.16 13.75
C GLY A 55 10.57 -11.38 13.37
N SER A 56 9.96 -12.10 14.32
CA SER A 56 8.98 -13.16 14.03
C SER A 56 7.56 -12.63 14.19
N TYR A 57 6.81 -12.56 13.08
CA TYR A 57 5.39 -12.19 13.09
C TYR A 57 4.65 -12.89 11.94
N ILE A 58 3.32 -13.01 12.09
CA ILE A 58 2.43 -13.46 11.02
C ILE A 58 1.67 -12.22 10.53
N GLY A 59 1.86 -11.88 9.26
CA GLY A 59 1.11 -10.81 8.60
C GLY A 59 -0.09 -11.37 7.84
N ILE A 60 -1.25 -10.74 8.00
CA ILE A 60 -2.43 -11.01 7.18
C ILE A 60 -2.58 -9.84 6.20
N LEU A 61 -2.69 -10.16 4.91
CA LEU A 61 -2.89 -9.18 3.85
C LEU A 61 -4.36 -9.17 3.45
N ASP A 62 -5.01 -8.02 3.62
CA ASP A 62 -6.38 -7.75 3.17
C ASP A 62 -6.36 -6.51 2.28
N ILE A 63 -6.57 -6.70 0.97
CA ILE A 63 -6.51 -5.64 -0.04
C ILE A 63 -7.67 -5.77 -1.02
N TYR A 64 -7.98 -4.68 -1.72
CA TYR A 64 -8.95 -4.69 -2.81
C TYR A 64 -8.49 -5.61 -3.96
N GLY A 65 -9.44 -6.36 -4.52
CA GLY A 65 -9.22 -7.18 -5.71
C GLY A 65 -9.13 -6.35 -7.00
N PHE A 66 -8.90 -7.02 -8.12
CA PHE A 66 -8.75 -6.37 -9.43
C PHE A 66 -10.05 -5.63 -9.84
N GLU A 67 -9.94 -4.35 -10.19
CA GLU A 67 -11.07 -3.49 -10.55
C GLU A 67 -11.08 -3.21 -12.06
N ILE A 68 -12.23 -3.44 -12.70
CA ILE A 68 -12.47 -3.07 -14.11
C ILE A 68 -13.66 -2.12 -14.14
N MET A 69 -13.38 -0.82 -14.25
CA MET A 69 -14.41 0.23 -14.30
C MET A 69 -14.46 0.92 -15.67
N THR A 70 -15.57 1.62 -15.94
CA THR A 70 -15.74 2.44 -17.15
C THR A 70 -14.71 3.57 -17.24
N LYS A 71 -14.27 4.10 -16.09
CA LYS A 71 -13.19 5.08 -15.99
C LYS A 71 -12.22 4.62 -14.90
N ASN A 72 -11.01 4.26 -15.30
CA ASN A 72 -9.95 3.89 -14.38
C ASN A 72 -9.08 5.11 -14.10
N THR A 73 -8.97 5.50 -12.83
CA THR A 73 -8.10 6.59 -12.40
C THR A 73 -6.74 6.06 -11.96
N LEU A 74 -5.84 6.94 -11.53
CA LEU A 74 -4.58 6.54 -10.92
C LEU A 74 -4.78 5.58 -9.73
N ASP A 75 -5.85 5.77 -8.96
CA ASP A 75 -6.14 4.93 -7.79
C ASP A 75 -6.43 3.47 -8.21
N GLN A 76 -7.24 3.27 -9.27
CA GLN A 76 -7.48 1.94 -9.85
C GLN A 76 -6.20 1.31 -10.40
N LEU A 77 -5.34 2.10 -11.05
CA LEU A 77 -4.05 1.61 -11.53
C LEU A 77 -3.19 1.11 -10.37
N CYS A 78 -3.11 1.85 -9.25
CA CYS A 78 -2.39 1.43 -8.07
C CYS A 78 -2.94 0.12 -7.48
N ILE A 79 -4.26 -0.04 -7.41
CA ILE A 79 -4.91 -1.27 -6.94
C ILE A 79 -4.59 -2.46 -7.86
N ASN A 80 -4.78 -2.30 -9.17
CA ASN A 80 -4.54 -3.37 -10.14
C ASN A 80 -3.06 -3.74 -10.23
N PHE A 81 -2.17 -2.77 -10.15
CA PHE A 81 -0.73 -3.02 -10.12
C PHE A 81 -0.32 -3.80 -8.86
N ALA A 82 -0.84 -3.45 -7.69
CA ALA A 82 -0.59 -4.21 -6.47
C ALA A 82 -1.04 -5.67 -6.61
N ASN A 83 -2.22 -5.90 -7.20
CA ASN A 83 -2.72 -7.24 -7.48
C ASN A 83 -1.83 -8.03 -8.45
N GLU A 84 -1.36 -7.39 -9.52
CA GLU A 84 -0.44 -8.03 -10.48
C GLU A 84 0.87 -8.44 -9.80
N MET A 85 1.44 -7.58 -8.97
CA MET A 85 2.67 -7.88 -8.23
C MET A 85 2.47 -9.02 -7.21
N LEU A 86 1.32 -9.08 -6.55
CA LEU A 86 0.99 -10.19 -5.66
C LEU A 86 0.81 -11.50 -6.41
N GLN A 87 0.17 -11.46 -7.58
CA GLN A 87 0.05 -12.63 -8.44
C GLN A 87 1.42 -13.11 -8.92
N GLN A 88 2.30 -12.19 -9.32
CA GLN A 88 3.69 -12.51 -9.69
C GLN A 88 4.44 -13.16 -8.51
N GLN A 89 4.32 -12.61 -7.30
CA GLN A 89 4.93 -13.18 -6.10
C GLN A 89 4.37 -14.56 -5.78
N PHE A 90 3.06 -14.79 -5.93
CA PHE A 90 2.45 -16.11 -5.75
C PHE A 90 3.02 -17.13 -6.74
N VAL A 91 3.14 -16.77 -8.02
CA VAL A 91 3.74 -17.65 -9.04
C VAL A 91 5.18 -17.98 -8.68
N GLU A 92 5.98 -16.99 -8.31
CA GLU A 92 7.38 -17.22 -7.95
C GLU A 92 7.52 -18.09 -6.68
N VAL A 93 6.83 -17.72 -5.61
CA VAL A 93 6.98 -18.39 -4.31
C VAL A 93 6.34 -19.76 -4.31
N VAL A 94 5.21 -19.98 -4.99
CA VAL A 94 4.51 -21.27 -4.96
C VAL A 94 4.94 -22.15 -6.13
N LEU A 95 4.74 -21.68 -7.36
CA LEU A 95 4.94 -22.54 -8.53
C LEU A 95 6.41 -22.87 -8.77
N ILE A 96 7.30 -21.87 -8.68
CA ILE A 96 8.72 -22.07 -8.95
C ILE A 96 9.39 -22.82 -7.79
N SER A 97 9.01 -22.54 -6.53
CA SER A 97 9.55 -23.29 -5.39
C SER A 97 9.15 -24.76 -5.43
N GLU A 98 7.90 -25.06 -5.81
CA GLU A 98 7.44 -26.44 -6.00
C GLU A 98 8.26 -27.13 -7.08
N LYS A 99 8.38 -26.52 -8.27
CA LYS A 99 9.22 -27.08 -9.34
C LYS A 99 10.65 -27.39 -8.86
N ASN A 100 11.28 -26.44 -8.18
CA ASN A 100 12.65 -26.61 -7.66
C ASN A 100 12.73 -27.76 -6.64
N ARG A 101 11.70 -27.93 -5.80
CA ARG A 101 11.62 -29.05 -4.84
C ARG A 101 11.50 -30.40 -5.57
N TYR A 102 10.66 -30.49 -6.58
CA TYR A 102 10.51 -31.71 -7.39
C TYR A 102 11.84 -32.11 -8.06
N GLU A 103 12.54 -31.14 -8.65
CA GLU A 103 13.85 -31.37 -9.26
C GLU A 103 14.90 -31.82 -8.23
N ALA A 104 14.91 -31.21 -7.04
CA ALA A 104 15.81 -31.59 -5.94
C ALA A 104 15.55 -33.01 -5.40
N GLU A 105 14.29 -33.44 -5.41
CA GLU A 105 13.87 -34.78 -4.98
C GLU A 105 14.01 -35.83 -6.09
N GLY A 106 14.42 -35.45 -7.31
CA GLY A 106 14.56 -36.34 -8.46
C GLY A 106 13.22 -36.82 -9.03
N VAL A 107 12.12 -36.12 -8.73
CA VAL A 107 10.77 -36.42 -9.24
C VAL A 107 10.53 -35.67 -10.54
N ASN A 108 10.00 -36.35 -11.55
CA ASN A 108 9.73 -35.73 -12.84
C ASN A 108 8.61 -34.68 -12.72
N TRP A 109 8.93 -33.42 -13.03
CA TRP A 109 7.98 -32.32 -13.03
C TRP A 109 7.08 -32.39 -14.28
N ILE A 110 5.80 -32.72 -14.08
CA ILE A 110 4.78 -32.60 -15.12
C ILE A 110 4.22 -31.18 -14.98
N GLY A 111 4.77 -30.24 -15.74
CA GLY A 111 4.44 -28.83 -15.59
C GLY A 111 2.95 -28.49 -15.71
N VAL A 112 2.60 -27.32 -15.20
CA VAL A 112 1.23 -26.79 -15.27
C VAL A 112 0.97 -26.34 -16.71
N ARG A 113 -0.12 -26.85 -17.31
CA ARG A 113 -0.61 -26.45 -18.64
C ARG A 113 -1.30 -25.10 -18.59
#